data_AF-A0A1Y3N5H5-F1
#
_entry.id   AF-A0A1Y3N5H5-F1
#
_cell.length_a   1.000
_cell.length_b   1.000
_cell.length_c   1.000
_cell.angle_alpha   90.00
_cell.angle_beta   90.00
_cell.angle_gamma   90.00
#
_symmetry.space_group_name_H-M   'P 1'
#
loop_
_entity.id
_entity.type
_entity.pdbx_description
1 polymer ?
#
loop_
_entity_poly.entity_id
_entity_poly.type
_entity_poly.pdbx_seq_one_letter_code
_entity_poly.pdbx_strand_id
1 'polypeptide(L)'
;MLIISRGFQGISGGGILAMTNIIIADIVPLRKRGIYMGVVGAVFAFSSVIGPLVGGFFTDKLSWRWAFFINVPIGAIAVAVISLFVNIPTPPGTFMEKFKKIDFLGTFLIVCKYKYIKSFEINNNNNK
;
A
#
# COMPACT_ATOMS: atom_id res chain seq x y z
N MET A 1 -8.66 -17.74 -14.29
CA MET A 1 -9.06 -17.23 -12.95
C MET A 1 -7.88 -16.67 -12.14
N LEU A 2 -6.73 -17.35 -12.04
CA LEU A 2 -5.53 -16.86 -11.33
C LEU A 2 -5.01 -15.47 -11.77
N ILE A 3 -5.02 -15.15 -13.06
CA ILE A 3 -4.51 -13.87 -13.59
C ILE A 3 -5.37 -12.69 -13.12
N ILE A 4 -6.69 -12.84 -13.13
CA ILE A 4 -7.64 -11.82 -12.66
C ILE A 4 -7.43 -11.57 -11.16
N SER A 5 -7.29 -12.65 -10.37
CA SER A 5 -7.01 -12.54 -8.93
C SER A 5 -5.68 -11.86 -8.64
N ARG A 6 -4.66 -12.05 -9.48
CA ARG A 6 -3.36 -11.34 -9.36
C ARG A 6 -3.47 -9.87 -9.76
N GLY A 7 -4.24 -9.55 -10.78
CA GLY A 7 -4.58 -8.17 -11.13
C GLY A 7 -5.24 -7.45 -9.95
N PHE A 8 -6.23 -8.10 -9.33
CA PHE A 8 -6.92 -7.55 -8.16
C PHE A 8 -5.99 -7.36 -6.96
N GLN A 9 -5.17 -8.37 -6.63
CA GLN A 9 -4.19 -8.25 -5.54
C GLN A 9 -3.18 -7.11 -5.78
N GLY A 10 -2.75 -6.91 -7.03
CA GLY A 10 -1.85 -5.80 -7.38
C GLY A 10 -2.49 -4.43 -7.11
N ILE A 11 -3.76 -4.26 -7.51
CA ILE A 11 -4.52 -3.03 -7.27
C ILE A 11 -4.67 -2.78 -5.76
N SER A 12 -5.04 -3.79 -4.99
CA SER A 12 -5.19 -3.67 -3.53
C SER A 12 -3.85 -3.37 -2.84
N GLY A 13 -2.77 -4.07 -3.22
CA GLY A 13 -1.45 -3.89 -2.61
C GLY A 13 -0.90 -2.48 -2.81
N GLY A 14 -1.02 -1.93 -4.02
CA GLY A 14 -0.62 -0.55 -4.30
C GLY A 14 -1.49 0.48 -3.57
N GLY A 15 -2.81 0.27 -3.57
CA GLY A 15 -3.76 1.18 -2.92
C GLY A 15 -3.58 1.29 -1.41
N ILE A 16 -3.37 0.16 -0.72
CA ILE A 16 -3.20 0.14 0.74
C ILE A 16 -1.91 0.84 1.16
N LEU A 17 -0.80 0.62 0.44
CA LEU A 17 0.47 1.27 0.72
C LEU A 17 0.39 2.79 0.52
N ALA A 18 -0.24 3.24 -0.56
CA ALA A 18 -0.48 4.66 -0.80
C ALA A 18 -1.36 5.27 0.29
N MET A 19 -2.47 4.61 0.64
CA MET A 19 -3.40 5.08 1.65
C MET A 19 -2.77 5.19 3.04
N THR A 20 -1.90 4.23 3.40
CA THR A 20 -1.16 4.26 4.68
C THR A 20 -0.31 5.53 4.79
N ASN A 21 0.42 5.87 3.72
CA ASN A 21 1.24 7.09 3.68
C ASN A 21 0.40 8.37 3.74
N ILE A 22 -0.75 8.39 3.04
CA ILE A 22 -1.69 9.53 3.06
C ILE A 22 -2.22 9.75 4.49
N ILE A 23 -2.70 8.68 5.15
CA ILE A 23 -3.22 8.76 6.52
C ILE A 23 -2.15 9.32 7.46
N ILE A 24 -0.92 8.79 7.41
CA ILE A 24 0.18 9.29 8.24
C ILE A 24 0.47 10.76 7.97
N ALA A 25 0.42 11.19 6.71
CA ALA A 25 0.60 12.60 6.37
C ALA A 25 -0.51 13.48 6.95
N ASP A 26 -1.76 13.01 6.96
CA ASP A 26 -2.91 13.77 7.46
C ASP A 26 -2.93 13.86 9.00
N ILE A 27 -2.53 12.80 9.71
CA ILE A 27 -2.59 12.75 11.18
C ILE A 27 -1.31 13.21 11.90
N VAL A 28 -0.13 13.11 11.26
CA VAL A 28 1.16 13.39 11.91
C VAL A 28 1.78 14.71 11.43
N PRO A 29 2.15 15.63 12.35
CA PRO A 29 2.85 16.87 11.99
C PRO A 29 4.24 16.58 11.39
N LEU A 30 4.69 17.41 10.43
CA LEU A 30 5.88 17.16 9.60
C LEU A 30 7.12 16.72 10.38
N ARG A 31 7.36 17.31 11.57
CA ARG A 31 8.54 17.02 12.39
C ARG A 31 8.57 15.58 12.94
N LYS A 32 7.41 14.97 13.16
CA LYS A 32 7.30 13.59 13.68
C LYS A 32 7.14 12.55 12.57
N ARG A 33 6.81 12.94 11.34
CA ARG A 33 6.56 12.01 10.21
C ARG A 33 7.71 11.03 9.98
N GLY A 34 8.97 11.46 10.15
CA GLY A 34 10.13 10.59 10.00
C GLY A 34 10.13 9.38 10.96
N ILE A 35 9.72 9.58 12.21
CA ILE A 35 9.64 8.50 13.21
C ILE A 35 8.54 7.51 12.84
N TYR A 36 7.36 8.00 12.45
CA TYR A 36 6.23 7.13 12.04
C TYR A 36 6.52 6.37 10.75
N MET A 37 7.18 7.01 9.77
CA MET A 37 7.68 6.31 8.59
C MET A 37 8.72 5.25 8.95
N GLY A 38 9.58 5.51 9.93
CA GLY A 38 10.51 4.53 10.48
C GLY A 38 9.81 3.33 11.13
N VAL A 39 8.71 3.55 11.88
CA VAL A 39 7.89 2.47 12.45
C VAL A 39 7.26 1.62 11.34
N VAL A 40 6.69 2.25 10.30
CA VAL A 40 6.16 1.51 9.14
C VAL A 40 7.26 0.70 8.46
N GLY A 41 8.45 1.28 8.29
CA GLY A 41 9.62 0.57 7.75
C GLY A 41 10.05 -0.62 8.60
N ALA A 42 10.03 -0.49 9.93
CA ALA A 42 10.35 -1.57 10.86
C ALA A 42 9.33 -2.72 10.76
N VAL A 43 8.02 -2.40 10.69
CA VAL A 43 6.96 -3.40 10.47
C VAL A 43 7.14 -4.09 9.12
N PHE A 44 7.54 -3.36 8.08
CA PHE A 44 7.81 -3.92 6.76
C PHE A 44 9.00 -4.88 6.79
N ALA A 45 10.10 -4.50 7.45
CA ALA A 45 11.27 -5.36 7.63
C ALA A 45 10.93 -6.63 8.41
N PHE A 46 10.18 -6.50 9.50
CA PHE A 46 9.71 -7.64 10.30
C PHE A 46 8.82 -8.59 9.48
N SER A 47 7.87 -8.02 8.72
CA SER A 47 6.99 -8.78 7.81
C SER A 47 7.78 -9.49 6.71
N SER A 48 8.85 -8.86 6.20
CA SER A 48 9.73 -9.44 5.18
C SER A 48 10.52 -10.65 5.68
N VAL A 49 10.77 -10.77 6.99
CA VAL A 49 11.41 -11.94 7.59
C VAL A 49 10.37 -13.02 7.89
N ILE A 50 9.21 -12.64 8.43
CA ILE A 50 8.15 -13.59 8.79
C ILE A 50 7.51 -14.22 7.56
N GLY A 51 7.28 -13.46 6.49
CA GLY A 51 6.60 -13.94 5.28
C GLY A 51 7.22 -15.22 4.70
N PRO A 52 8.54 -15.24 4.40
CA PRO A 52 9.23 -16.44 3.93
C PRO A 52 9.25 -17.58 4.95
N LEU A 53 9.43 -17.29 6.25
CA LEU A 53 9.44 -18.32 7.30
C LEU A 53 8.10 -19.05 7.38
N VAL A 54 7.02 -18.28 7.40
CA VAL A 54 5.65 -18.80 7.45
C VAL A 54 5.29 -19.50 6.13
N GLY A 55 5.66 -18.93 4.99
CA GLY A 55 5.43 -19.51 3.67
C GLY A 55 6.20 -20.82 3.42
N GLY A 56 7.43 -20.92 3.91
CA GLY A 56 8.25 -22.13 3.86
C GLY A 56 7.63 -23.25 4.68
N PHE A 57 7.24 -22.96 5.93
CA PHE A 57 6.58 -23.93 6.79
C PHE A 57 5.29 -24.52 6.19
N PHE A 58 4.49 -23.69 5.51
CA PHE A 58 3.29 -24.17 4.82
C PHE A 58 3.58 -25.02 3.59
N THR A 59 4.63 -24.70 2.85
CA THR A 59 5.03 -25.44 1.65
C THR A 59 5.53 -26.84 2.03
N ASP A 60 6.25 -26.96 3.14
CA ASP A 60 6.81 -28.23 3.61
C ASP A 60 5.76 -29.18 4.21
N LYS A 61 4.72 -28.66 4.89
CA LYS A 61 3.80 -29.50 5.67
C LYS A 61 2.35 -29.56 5.18
N LEU A 62 1.82 -28.54 4.49
CA LEU A 62 0.36 -28.41 4.28
C LEU A 62 -0.09 -28.23 2.81
N SER A 63 0.82 -28.27 1.83
CA SER A 63 0.58 -27.95 0.41
C SER A 63 0.48 -26.44 0.09
N TRP A 64 0.98 -26.08 -1.09
CA TRP A 64 1.13 -24.70 -1.62
C TRP A 64 -0.14 -23.82 -1.60
N ARG A 65 -1.34 -24.41 -1.51
CA ARG A 65 -2.62 -23.67 -1.51
C ARG A 65 -2.87 -22.90 -0.21
N TRP A 66 -2.33 -23.37 0.91
CA TRP A 66 -2.48 -22.73 2.21
C TRP A 66 -1.80 -21.36 2.30
N ALA A 67 -0.78 -21.12 1.46
CA ALA A 67 -0.17 -19.81 1.31
C ALA A 67 -1.17 -18.72 0.86
N PHE A 68 -2.26 -19.09 0.15
CA PHE A 68 -3.32 -18.15 -0.20
C PHE A 68 -4.38 -18.02 0.89
N PHE A 69 -4.73 -19.13 1.55
CA PHE A 69 -5.76 -19.13 2.58
C PHE A 69 -5.37 -18.33 3.81
N ILE A 70 -4.09 -18.25 4.19
CA ILE A 70 -3.64 -17.47 5.36
C ILE A 70 -3.83 -15.95 5.19
N ASN A 71 -3.78 -15.44 3.97
CA ASN A 71 -3.96 -14.01 3.73
C ASN A 71 -5.41 -13.55 4.02
N VAL A 72 -6.39 -14.43 3.86
CA VAL A 72 -7.82 -14.14 4.08
C VAL A 72 -8.14 -13.81 5.55
N PRO A 73 -7.81 -14.64 6.56
CA PRO A 73 -8.05 -14.33 7.96
C PRO A 73 -7.22 -13.12 8.42
N ILE A 74 -5.97 -12.98 7.95
CA ILE A 74 -5.15 -11.79 8.27
C ILE A 74 -5.82 -10.52 7.74
N GLY A 75 -6.31 -10.54 6.50
CA GLY A 75 -7.05 -9.44 5.91
C GLY A 75 -8.35 -9.13 6.67
N ALA A 76 -9.10 -10.16 7.08
CA ALA A 76 -10.31 -10.00 7.87
C ALA A 76 -10.04 -9.37 9.23
N ILE A 77 -8.97 -9.79 9.92
CA ILE A 77 -8.53 -9.19 11.19
C ILE A 77 -8.15 -7.72 10.97
N ALA A 78 -7.38 -7.40 9.92
CA ALA A 78 -7.01 -6.03 9.61
C ALA A 78 -8.24 -5.15 9.38
N VAL A 79 -9.23 -5.63 8.61
CA VAL A 79 -10.50 -4.92 8.38
C VAL A 79 -11.26 -4.71 9.69
N ALA A 80 -11.35 -5.73 10.54
CA ALA A 80 -12.02 -5.62 11.84
C ALA A 80 -11.34 -4.58 12.74
N VAL A 81 -10.01 -4.59 12.83
CA VAL A 81 -9.25 -3.62 13.62
C VAL A 81 -9.46 -2.21 13.08
N ILE A 82 -9.38 -2.00 11.76
CA ILE A 82 -9.63 -0.69 11.16
C ILE A 82 -11.06 -0.24 11.46
N SER A 83 -12.06 -1.11 11.26
CA SER A 83 -13.46 -0.77 11.47
C SER A 83 -13.80 -0.41 12.93
N LEU A 84 -13.07 -0.97 13.90
CA LEU A 84 -13.33 -0.73 15.33
C LEU A 84 -12.53 0.45 15.88
N PHE A 85 -11.30 0.67 15.40
CA PHE A 85 -10.37 1.65 15.99
C PHE A 85 -10.20 2.92 15.16
N VAL A 86 -10.47 2.89 13.86
CA VAL A 86 -10.24 4.03 12.97
C VAL A 86 -11.52 4.88 12.89
N ASN A 87 -11.57 5.94 13.70
CA ASN A 87 -12.63 6.94 13.66
C ASN A 87 -12.11 8.22 12.99
N ILE A 88 -12.08 8.23 11.66
CA ILE A 88 -11.67 9.40 10.86
C ILE A 88 -12.93 10.22 10.56
N PRO A 89 -12.94 11.55 10.79
CA PRO A 89 -14.05 12.40 10.37
C PRO A 89 -14.20 12.32 8.86
N THR A 90 -15.21 11.57 8.40
CA THR A 90 -15.46 11.41 6.97
C THR A 90 -16.06 12.70 6.41
N PRO A 91 -15.51 13.27 5.32
CA PRO A 91 -16.13 14.42 4.68
C PRO A 91 -17.54 14.04 4.18
N PRO A 92 -18.55 14.90 4.40
CA PRO A 92 -19.92 14.65 3.96
C PRO A 92 -20.00 14.60 2.43
N GLY A 93 -20.82 13.70 1.89
CA GLY A 93 -21.07 13.59 0.45
C GLY A 93 -21.30 12.15 -0.03
N THR A 94 -22.08 12.01 -1.11
CA THR A 94 -22.43 10.72 -1.73
C THR A 94 -21.19 10.11 -2.42
N PHE A 95 -21.10 8.78 -2.53
CA PHE A 95 -19.97 8.07 -3.16
C PHE A 95 -19.62 8.63 -4.57
N MET A 96 -20.64 9.06 -5.31
CA MET A 96 -20.51 9.67 -6.64
C MET A 96 -19.89 11.07 -6.63
N GLU A 97 -20.13 11.87 -5.59
CA GLU A 97 -19.51 13.19 -5.44
C GLU A 97 -18.04 13.08 -5.05
N LYS A 98 -17.68 12.06 -4.26
CA LYS A 98 -16.27 11.75 -3.95
C LYS A 98 -15.51 11.30 -5.20
N PHE A 99 -16.13 10.50 -6.06
CA PHE A 99 -15.54 10.10 -7.34
C PHE A 99 -15.32 11.28 -8.30
N LYS A 100 -16.26 12.24 -8.35
CA LYS A 100 -16.10 13.46 -9.16
C LYS A 100 -15.00 14.41 -8.67
N LYS A 101 -14.62 14.34 -7.39
CA LYS A 101 -13.50 15.11 -6.83
C LYS A 101 -12.13 14.50 -7.11
N ILE A 102 -12.06 13.31 -7.72
CA ILE A 102 -10.78 12.68 -8.07
C ILE A 102 -10.15 13.49 -9.21
N ASP A 103 -9.01 14.11 -8.94
CA ASP A 103 -8.23 14.85 -9.93
C ASP A 103 -7.39 13.87 -10.77
N PHE A 104 -8.03 13.28 -11.78
CA PHE A 104 -7.37 12.39 -12.73
C PHE A 104 -6.30 13.11 -13.55
N LEU A 105 -6.50 14.39 -13.86
CA LEU A 105 -5.59 15.17 -14.71
C LEU A 105 -4.33 15.55 -13.93
N GLY A 106 -4.48 16.01 -12.70
CA GLY A 106 -3.37 16.26 -11.78
C GLY A 106 -2.57 14.99 -11.47
N THR A 107 -3.25 13.86 -11.22
CA THR A 107 -2.58 12.57 -11.01
C THR A 107 -1.76 12.15 -12.23
N PHE A 108 -2.30 12.29 -13.44
CA PHE A 108 -1.58 12.01 -14.68
C PHE A 108 -0.35 12.91 -14.85
N LEU A 109 -0.49 14.21 -14.58
CA LEU A 109 0.57 15.20 -14.71
C LEU A 109 1.74 14.94 -13.73
N ILE A 110 1.43 14.55 -12.49
CA ILE A 110 2.43 14.14 -11.50
C ILE A 110 3.22 12.91 -11.98
N VAL A 111 2.53 11.91 -12.52
CA VAL A 111 3.17 10.67 -13.04
C VAL A 111 4.06 10.99 -14.24
N CYS A 112 3.59 11.80 -15.19
CA CYS A 112 4.37 12.25 -16.35
C CYS A 112 5.62 13.03 -15.91
N LYS A 113 5.47 13.96 -14.96
CA LYS A 113 6.59 14.75 -14.42
C LYS A 113 7.63 13.85 -13.74
N TYR A 114 7.22 12.92 -12.88
CA TYR A 114 8.14 12.00 -12.20
C TYR A 114 8.95 11.18 -13.19
N LYS A 115 8.29 10.64 -14.24
CA LYS A 115 8.97 9.87 -15.28
C LYS A 115 9.95 10.73 -16.08
N TYR A 116 9.59 11.98 -16.38
CA TYR A 116 10.46 12.93 -17.08
C TYR A 116 11.71 13.29 -16.26
N ILE A 117 11.55 13.65 -14.98
CA ILE A 117 12.67 13.99 -14.09
C ILE A 117 13.63 12.81 -13.95
N LYS A 118 13.11 11.60 -13.72
CA LYS A 118 13.96 10.41 -13.60
C LYS A 118 14.69 10.10 -14.90
N SER A 119 14.04 10.29 -16.06
CA SER A 119 14.67 10.16 -17.38
C SER A 119 15.78 11.19 -17.58
N PHE A 120 15.60 12.42 -17.11
CA PHE A 120 16.59 13.48 -17.16
C PHE A 120 17.80 13.21 -16.25
N GLU A 121 17.56 12.75 -15.02
CA GLU A 121 18.61 12.42 -14.06
C GLU A 121 19.48 11.25 -14.53
N ILE A 122 18.87 10.20 -15.08
CA ILE A 122 19.60 9.07 -15.69
C ILE A 122 20.46 9.54 -16.87
N ASN A 123 19.90 10.39 -17.73
CA ASN A 123 20.65 10.93 -18.88
C ASN A 123 21.81 11.85 -18.42
N ASN A 124 21.62 12.64 -17.37
CA ASN A 124 22.66 13.49 -16.80
C ASN A 124 23.76 12.68 -16.08
N ASN A 125 23.42 11.57 -15.43
CA ASN A 125 24.39 10.71 -14.73
C ASN A 125 25.21 9.82 -15.69
N ASN A 126 24.68 9.51 -16.88
CA ASN A 126 25.41 8.79 -17.95
C ASN A 126 26.35 9.68 -18.76
N ASN A 127 26.23 11.01 -18.66
CA ASN A 127 27.08 11.98 -19.35
C ASN A 127 28.23 12.52 -18.47
N LYS A 128 28.47 11.91 -17.30
CA LYS A 128 29.64 12.13 -16.43
C LYS A 128 30.48 10.87 -16.38
#